data_AF-A0A1X7US97-F1
#
_entry.id   AF-A0A1X7US97-F1
#
_cell.length_a   1.000
_cell.length_b   1.000
_cell.length_c   1.000
_cell.angle_alpha   90.00
_cell.angle_beta   90.00
_cell.angle_gamma   90.00
#
_symmetry.space_group_name_H-M   'P 1'
#
loop_
_entity.id
_entity.type
_entity.pdbx_description
1 polymer ?
#
loop_
_entity_poly.entity_id
_entity_poly.type
_entity_poly.pdbx_seq_one_letter_code
_entity_poly.pdbx_strand_id
1 'polypeptide(L)'
;MDALATFFILSYVKFAVTACYILYPNPLVYDTAKRSKFVAYLDGDVDYGSPDHIPYLLISVVAVLWCILLPLILFFYSTRRCYTFLDQTKKFRWLEPSDLFYHFLNSFHHCFKDDRRYFAAFYFFLKLILIGTYALGFDWTKQYIYQQIVCTLAILLVGTLQPYREMKYNFLDMGMFSILAVVNVLSLYSRHQQAVNIPLSKVTFYSQVILIFIPLVYFTLYSIYFIIRNVFRCRRRCKIGPDDDKNEDETFNNFMNDIEEENRLETNHYYGGISDNEDAGQQRRRENEALFNRPSPDSIQFRSRRGRTEPLRSRYMPRRT
;
A
#
# COMPACT_ATOMS: atom_id res chain seq x y z
N MET A 1 -12.18 0.16 0.05
CA MET A 1 -11.18 -0.65 0.78
C MET A 1 -11.86 -1.91 1.27
N ASP A 2 -11.32 -3.09 0.95
CA ASP A 2 -11.93 -4.35 1.32
C ASP A 2 -11.82 -4.60 2.84
N ALA A 3 -12.87 -5.20 3.42
CA ALA A 3 -12.91 -5.55 4.84
C ALA A 3 -11.74 -6.48 5.23
N LEU A 4 -11.32 -7.37 4.32
CA LEU A 4 -10.17 -8.26 4.50
C LEU A 4 -8.85 -7.49 4.63
N ALA A 5 -8.56 -6.54 3.73
CA ALA A 5 -7.35 -5.72 3.81
C ALA A 5 -7.29 -4.95 5.14
N THR A 6 -8.44 -4.44 5.60
CA THR A 6 -8.54 -3.71 6.87
C THR A 6 -8.31 -4.63 8.08
N PHE A 7 -8.91 -5.81 8.09
CA PHE A 7 -8.67 -6.83 9.11
C PHE A 7 -7.21 -7.25 9.18
N PHE A 8 -6.58 -7.46 8.02
CA PHE A 8 -5.15 -7.78 7.94
C PHE A 8 -4.27 -6.65 8.49
N ILE A 9 -4.54 -5.38 8.16
CA ILE A 9 -3.80 -4.24 8.71
C ILE A 9 -3.88 -4.20 10.23
N LEU A 10 -5.08 -4.37 10.80
CA LEU A 10 -5.28 -4.32 12.24
C LEU A 10 -4.60 -5.50 12.94
N SER A 11 -4.74 -6.70 12.38
CA SER A 11 -4.14 -7.92 12.92
C SER A 11 -2.62 -7.87 12.84
N TYR A 12 -2.09 -7.35 11.74
CA TYR A 12 -0.65 -7.14 11.51
C TYR A 12 -0.01 -6.26 12.60
N VAL A 13 -0.61 -5.10 12.89
CA VAL A 13 -0.07 -4.18 13.91
C VAL A 13 -0.11 -4.83 15.29
N LYS A 14 -1.20 -5.51 15.63
CA LYS A 14 -1.34 -6.21 16.92
C LYS A 14 -0.31 -7.33 17.06
N PHE A 15 -0.12 -8.13 16.02
CA PHE A 15 0.83 -9.21 16.02
C PHE A 15 2.27 -8.71 16.15
N ALA A 16 2.64 -7.66 15.42
CA ALA A 16 3.95 -7.01 15.53
C ALA A 16 4.20 -6.47 16.95
N VAL A 17 3.22 -5.77 17.55
CA VAL A 17 3.33 -5.24 18.91
C VAL A 17 3.49 -6.35 19.94
N THR A 18 2.69 -7.42 19.86
CA THR A 18 2.80 -8.55 20.79
C THR A 18 4.16 -9.24 20.68
N ALA A 19 4.65 -9.47 19.47
CA ALA A 19 5.98 -10.04 19.26
C ALA A 19 7.07 -9.14 19.86
N CYS A 20 6.95 -7.82 19.70
CA CYS A 20 7.88 -6.85 20.27
C CYS A 20 7.85 -6.85 21.81
N TYR A 21 6.69 -7.04 22.45
CA TYR A 21 6.62 -7.15 23.91
C TYR A 21 7.34 -8.39 24.46
N ILE A 22 7.24 -9.53 23.76
CA ILE A 22 7.95 -10.76 24.16
C ILE A 22 9.48 -10.59 23.96
N LEU A 23 9.88 -9.87 22.92
CA LEU A 23 11.28 -9.57 22.63
C LEU A 23 11.91 -8.51 23.53
N TYR A 24 11.11 -7.75 24.30
CA TYR A 24 11.64 -6.67 25.14
C TYR A 24 12.32 -7.22 26.40
N PRO A 25 13.62 -6.97 26.60
CA PRO A 25 14.30 -7.34 27.84
C PRO A 25 14.00 -6.31 28.92
N ASN A 26 13.38 -6.72 30.03
CA ASN A 26 13.07 -5.82 31.13
C ASN A 26 14.18 -5.87 32.20
N PRO A 27 14.90 -4.76 32.48
CA PRO A 27 15.95 -4.74 33.49
C PRO A 27 15.35 -4.63 34.91
N LEU A 28 15.60 -5.63 35.75
CA LEU A 28 15.39 -5.55 37.20
C LEU A 28 16.68 -5.08 37.88
N VAL A 29 16.57 -3.95 38.59
CA VAL A 29 17.65 -3.41 39.43
C VAL A 29 17.34 -3.78 40.87
N TYR A 30 18.12 -4.71 41.43
CA TYR A 30 18.06 -5.03 42.86
C TYR A 30 19.01 -4.10 43.63
N ASP A 31 18.50 -3.46 44.69
CA ASP A 31 19.24 -2.50 45.52
C ASP A 31 20.52 -3.08 46.17
N THR A 32 20.61 -4.41 46.26
CA THR A 32 21.67 -5.13 46.98
C THR A 32 22.70 -5.83 46.09
N ALA A 33 22.53 -5.87 44.75
CA ALA A 33 23.46 -6.54 43.86
C ALA A 33 23.81 -5.70 42.62
N LYS A 34 25.11 -5.47 42.39
CA LYS A 34 25.71 -4.79 41.22
C LYS A 34 25.43 -5.46 39.85
N ARG A 35 24.50 -6.41 39.75
CA ARG A 35 24.14 -7.09 38.49
C ARG A 35 22.67 -6.86 38.18
N SER A 36 22.40 -6.12 37.12
CA SER A 36 21.08 -6.01 36.52
C SER A 36 20.67 -7.38 35.96
N LYS A 37 19.55 -7.92 36.43
CA LYS A 37 18.96 -9.15 35.90
C LYS A 37 17.95 -8.76 34.83
N PHE A 38 17.97 -9.40 33.67
CA PHE A 38 16.95 -9.19 32.65
C PHE A 38 15.89 -10.28 32.78
N VAL A 39 14.63 -9.88 32.85
CA VAL A 39 13.47 -10.77 32.91
C VAL A 39 12.55 -10.52 31.72
N ALA A 40 11.67 -11.46 31.45
CA ALA A 40 10.64 -11.28 30.43
C ALA A 40 9.73 -10.11 30.81
N TYR A 41 9.27 -9.36 29.80
CA TYR A 41 8.43 -8.18 30.04
C TYR A 41 7.04 -8.53 30.60
N LEU A 42 6.47 -9.64 30.14
CA LEU A 42 5.12 -10.09 30.52
C LEU A 42 5.12 -10.91 31.83
N ASP A 43 6.28 -11.45 32.21
CA ASP A 43 6.44 -12.27 33.41
C ASP A 43 7.78 -11.95 34.08
N GLY A 44 7.71 -11.38 35.29
CA GLY A 44 8.88 -10.95 36.05
C GLY A 44 9.64 -12.09 36.72
N ASP A 45 9.05 -13.29 36.80
CA ASP A 45 9.68 -14.46 37.43
C ASP A 45 10.54 -15.26 36.46
N VAL A 46 10.33 -15.06 35.15
CA VAL A 46 11.06 -15.77 34.09
C VAL A 46 12.25 -14.96 33.60
N ASP A 47 13.43 -15.57 33.69
CA ASP A 47 14.68 -14.96 33.22
C ASP A 47 14.69 -14.80 31.71
N TYR A 48 15.10 -13.63 31.23
CA TYR A 48 15.16 -13.35 29.81
C TYR A 48 16.19 -14.27 29.13
N GLY A 49 15.72 -15.11 28.21
CA GLY A 49 16.56 -16.08 27.51
C GLY A 49 16.81 -17.38 28.29
N SER A 50 16.07 -17.61 29.38
CA SER A 50 15.99 -18.93 30.02
C SER A 50 15.43 -19.99 29.05
N PRO A 51 15.66 -21.29 29.32
CA PRO A 51 15.07 -22.38 28.54
C PRO A 51 13.55 -22.28 28.40
N ASP A 52 12.88 -21.74 29.42
CA ASP A 52 11.43 -21.54 29.43
C ASP A 52 11.00 -20.35 28.57
N HIS A 53 11.84 -19.32 28.41
CA HIS A 53 11.58 -18.15 27.57
C HIS A 53 11.93 -18.35 26.08
N ILE A 54 12.94 -19.18 25.79
CA ILE A 54 13.46 -19.39 24.43
C ILE A 54 12.38 -19.75 23.40
N PRO A 55 11.41 -20.65 23.67
CA PRO A 55 10.35 -20.98 22.72
C PRO A 55 9.52 -19.75 22.32
N TYR A 56 9.15 -18.90 23.28
CA TYR A 56 8.39 -17.68 23.04
C TYR A 56 9.19 -16.64 22.25
N LEU A 57 10.50 -16.55 22.55
CA LEU A 57 11.42 -15.69 21.82
C LEU A 57 11.54 -16.12 20.35
N LEU A 58 11.69 -17.42 20.09
CA LEU A 58 11.76 -17.98 18.74
C LEU A 58 10.47 -17.67 17.95
N ILE A 59 9.30 -17.94 18.54
CA ILE A 59 7.99 -17.63 17.92
C ILE A 59 7.88 -16.15 17.60
N SER A 60 8.35 -15.27 18.49
CA SER A 60 8.30 -13.83 18.31
C SER A 60 9.25 -13.33 17.22
N VAL A 61 10.44 -13.91 17.09
CA VAL A 61 11.35 -13.62 15.97
C VAL A 61 10.72 -14.02 14.64
N VAL A 62 10.15 -15.22 14.55
CA VAL A 62 9.44 -15.70 13.35
C VAL A 62 8.26 -14.77 13.03
N ALA A 63 7.52 -14.32 14.04
CA ALA A 63 6.42 -13.39 13.90
C ALA A 63 6.88 -12.03 13.33
N VAL A 64 7.98 -11.45 13.85
CA VAL A 64 8.54 -10.20 13.33
C VAL A 64 9.04 -10.37 11.89
N LEU A 65 9.72 -11.48 11.59
CA LEU A 65 10.14 -11.79 10.21
C LEU A 65 8.94 -11.87 9.26
N TRP A 66 7.86 -12.51 9.69
CA TRP A 66 6.60 -12.56 8.93
C TRP A 66 6.01 -11.17 8.70
N CYS A 67 6.02 -10.32 9.74
CA CYS A 67 5.61 -8.93 9.61
C CYS A 67 6.50 -8.14 8.65
N ILE A 68 7.79 -8.45 8.51
CA ILE A 68 8.68 -7.79 7.53
C ILE A 68 8.42 -8.29 6.10
N LEU A 69 8.00 -9.55 5.92
CA LEU A 69 7.74 -10.11 4.60
C LEU A 69 6.59 -9.41 3.87
N LEU A 70 5.51 -9.05 4.57
CA LEU A 70 4.36 -8.38 3.97
C LEU A 70 4.71 -7.05 3.26
N PRO A 71 5.35 -6.06 3.92
CA PRO A 71 5.77 -4.83 3.25
C PRO A 71 6.83 -5.06 2.18
N LEU A 72 7.69 -6.08 2.32
CA LEU A 72 8.62 -6.46 1.25
C LEU A 72 7.86 -6.91 0.00
N ILE A 73 6.88 -7.79 0.15
CA ILE A 73 6.08 -8.27 -0.99
C ILE A 73 5.33 -7.12 -1.66
N LEU A 74 4.71 -6.23 -0.87
CA LEU A 74 4.08 -5.01 -1.38
C LEU A 74 5.08 -4.13 -2.15
N PHE A 75 6.31 -3.97 -1.64
CA PHE A 75 7.34 -3.15 -2.28
C PHE A 75 7.81 -3.73 -3.61
N PHE A 76 8.09 -5.04 -3.65
CA PHE A 76 8.49 -5.73 -4.86
C PHE A 76 7.37 -5.68 -5.91
N TYR A 77 6.13 -5.95 -5.50
CA TYR A 77 4.99 -5.96 -6.42
C TYR A 77 4.64 -4.56 -6.95
N SER A 78 4.88 -3.52 -6.15
CA SER A 78 4.62 -2.15 -6.58
C SER A 78 5.62 -1.64 -7.64
N THR A 79 6.82 -2.23 -7.72
CA THR A 79 7.87 -1.74 -8.62
C THR A 79 7.70 -2.37 -10.00
N ARG A 80 7.35 -1.56 -11.01
CA ARG A 80 7.14 -1.99 -12.41
C ARG A 80 8.29 -2.85 -12.96
N ARG A 81 9.54 -2.56 -12.57
CA ARG A 81 10.73 -3.33 -12.95
C ARG A 81 10.73 -4.77 -12.44
N CYS A 82 10.17 -5.01 -11.25
CA CYS A 82 10.12 -6.34 -10.66
C CYS A 82 9.12 -7.23 -11.39
N TYR A 83 7.99 -6.64 -11.82
CA TYR A 83 7.01 -7.30 -12.68
C TYR A 83 7.63 -7.67 -14.04
N THR A 84 8.30 -6.72 -14.70
CA THR A 84 8.98 -6.98 -15.98
C THR A 84 10.09 -8.03 -15.84
N PHE A 85 10.80 -8.05 -14.72
CA PHE A 85 11.83 -9.06 -14.45
C PHE A 85 11.22 -10.44 -14.24
N LEU A 86 10.18 -10.55 -13.41
CA LEU A 86 9.46 -11.82 -13.17
C LEU A 86 8.90 -12.40 -14.48
N ASP A 87 8.30 -11.54 -15.31
CA ASP A 87 7.72 -11.92 -16.61
C ASP A 87 8.80 -12.34 -17.63
N GLN A 88 9.92 -11.61 -17.69
CA GLN A 88 11.07 -11.98 -18.53
C GLN A 88 11.70 -13.30 -18.08
N THR A 89 11.74 -13.56 -16.77
CA THR A 89 12.15 -14.85 -16.23
C THR A 89 10.97 -15.83 -16.21
N LYS A 90 10.54 -16.31 -17.39
CA LYS A 90 9.53 -17.38 -17.59
C LYS A 90 9.74 -18.65 -16.73
N LYS A 91 10.87 -18.75 -16.03
CA LYS A 91 11.28 -19.79 -15.09
C LYS A 91 10.56 -19.73 -13.73
N PHE A 92 10.01 -18.59 -13.34
CA PHE A 92 9.35 -18.39 -12.03
C PHE A 92 7.83 -18.27 -12.13
N ARG A 93 7.21 -19.01 -13.06
CA ARG A 93 5.74 -19.03 -13.25
C ARG A 93 4.95 -19.52 -12.03
N TRP A 94 5.58 -20.21 -11.08
CA TRP A 94 4.94 -20.56 -9.81
C TRP A 94 4.79 -19.34 -8.86
N LEU A 95 5.62 -18.31 -9.00
CA LEU A 95 5.48 -17.07 -8.25
C LEU A 95 4.44 -16.12 -8.84
N GLU A 96 3.75 -16.52 -9.93
CA GLU A 96 2.64 -15.74 -10.46
C GLU A 96 1.56 -15.66 -9.38
N PRO A 97 1.24 -14.44 -8.88
CA PRO A 97 0.30 -14.29 -7.79
C PRO A 97 -1.07 -14.81 -8.24
N SER A 98 -1.72 -15.61 -7.38
CA SER A 98 -3.10 -16.02 -7.64
C SER A 98 -4.00 -14.80 -7.80
N ASP A 99 -5.06 -14.92 -8.59
CA ASP A 99 -5.99 -13.80 -8.85
C ASP A 99 -6.51 -13.15 -7.55
N LEU A 100 -6.74 -13.97 -6.52
CA LEU A 100 -7.14 -13.50 -5.20
C LEU A 100 -6.03 -12.69 -4.49
N PHE A 101 -4.77 -13.09 -4.62
CA PHE A 101 -3.64 -12.35 -4.07
C PHE A 101 -3.40 -11.05 -4.83
N TYR A 102 -3.63 -11.04 -6.15
CA TYR A 102 -3.59 -9.83 -6.97
C TYR A 102 -4.64 -8.82 -6.51
N HIS A 103 -5.91 -9.23 -6.37
CA HIS A 103 -6.97 -8.37 -5.88
C HIS A 103 -6.66 -7.84 -4.47
N PHE A 104 -6.15 -8.70 -3.58
CA PHE A 104 -5.73 -8.29 -2.25
C PHE A 104 -4.65 -7.21 -2.28
N LEU A 105 -3.58 -7.38 -3.05
CA LEU A 105 -2.51 -6.39 -3.18
C LEU A 105 -3.00 -5.09 -3.81
N ASN A 106 -3.88 -5.18 -4.82
CA ASN A 106 -4.43 -4.01 -5.47
C ASN A 106 -5.26 -3.15 -4.49
N SER A 107 -5.97 -3.79 -3.56
CA SER A 107 -6.71 -3.09 -2.51
C SER A 107 -5.85 -2.24 -1.58
N PHE A 108 -4.54 -2.54 -1.42
CA PHE A 108 -3.60 -1.66 -0.72
C PHE A 108 -3.07 -0.52 -1.58
N HIS A 109 -2.92 -0.74 -2.89
CA HIS A 109 -2.37 0.25 -3.81
C HIS A 109 -3.42 1.26 -4.31
N HIS A 110 -4.70 0.89 -4.29
CA HIS A 110 -5.78 1.68 -4.90
C HIS A 110 -5.92 3.11 -4.36
N CYS A 111 -5.59 3.34 -3.08
CA CYS A 111 -5.67 4.69 -2.48
C CYS A 111 -4.53 5.63 -2.93
N PHE A 112 -3.48 5.09 -3.54
CA PHE A 112 -2.28 5.82 -3.92
C PHE A 112 -2.29 6.20 -5.40
N LYS A 113 -1.56 7.27 -5.74
CA LYS A 113 -1.29 7.63 -7.14
C LYS A 113 -0.48 6.52 -7.80
N ASP A 114 -0.69 6.30 -9.10
CA ASP A 114 -0.08 5.16 -9.80
C ASP A 114 1.45 5.20 -9.80
N ASP A 115 2.02 6.39 -9.93
CA ASP A 115 3.48 6.60 -9.86
C ASP A 115 4.06 6.46 -8.43
N ARG A 116 3.21 6.33 -7.41
CA ARG A 116 3.59 6.35 -5.99
C ARG A 116 3.04 5.17 -5.20
N ARG A 117 2.64 4.08 -5.87
CA ARG A 117 2.11 2.85 -5.23
C ARG A 117 3.08 2.25 -4.20
N TYR A 118 4.39 2.44 -4.39
CA TYR A 118 5.43 1.92 -3.49
C TYR A 118 5.35 2.54 -2.10
N PHE A 119 4.67 3.68 -1.97
CA PHE A 119 4.42 4.33 -0.70
C PHE A 119 3.57 3.46 0.23
N ALA A 120 2.70 2.58 -0.29
CA ALA A 120 1.93 1.65 0.53
C ALA A 120 2.86 0.76 1.37
N ALA A 121 3.85 0.15 0.72
CA ALA A 121 4.86 -0.67 1.38
C ALA A 121 5.72 0.16 2.37
N PHE A 122 6.17 1.34 1.92
CA PHE A 122 6.96 2.25 2.74
C PHE A 122 6.22 2.65 4.03
N TYR A 123 4.91 2.90 3.93
CA TYR A 123 4.07 3.24 5.07
C TYR A 123 3.99 2.10 6.11
N PHE A 124 3.93 0.84 5.66
CA PHE A 124 4.04 -0.31 6.57
C PHE A 124 5.42 -0.44 7.20
N PHE A 125 6.50 -0.18 6.45
CA PHE A 125 7.86 -0.14 7.02
C PHE A 125 7.97 0.95 8.08
N LEU A 126 7.42 2.14 7.84
CA LEU A 126 7.43 3.23 8.80
C LEU A 126 6.72 2.84 10.11
N LYS A 127 5.57 2.15 10.01
CA LYS A 127 4.88 1.58 11.16
C LYS A 127 5.72 0.51 11.88
N LEU A 128 6.39 -0.37 11.15
CA LEU A 128 7.29 -1.37 11.76
C LEU A 128 8.46 -0.72 12.48
N ILE A 129 9.05 0.33 11.91
CA ILE A 129 10.16 1.05 12.56
C ILE A 129 9.65 1.68 13.86
N LEU A 130 8.49 2.35 13.83
CA LEU A 130 7.88 2.93 15.03
C LEU A 130 7.63 1.87 16.12
N ILE A 131 7.04 0.73 15.76
CA ILE A 131 6.78 -0.37 16.70
C ILE A 131 8.10 -1.01 17.16
N GLY A 132 9.05 -1.20 16.25
CA GLY A 132 10.35 -1.81 16.52
C GLY A 132 11.19 -1.03 17.52
N THR A 133 11.03 0.31 17.61
CA THR A 133 11.68 1.08 18.68
C THR A 133 11.30 0.61 20.09
N TYR A 134 10.11 0.03 20.28
CA TYR A 134 9.69 -0.56 21.56
C TYR A 134 10.38 -1.91 21.83
N ALA A 135 10.73 -2.68 20.80
CA ALA A 135 11.33 -4.01 20.97
C ALA A 135 12.80 -3.97 21.38
N LEU A 136 13.51 -2.90 21.02
CA LEU A 136 14.97 -2.82 21.10
C LEU A 136 15.52 -2.62 22.52
N GLY A 137 14.67 -2.58 23.55
CA GLY A 137 15.14 -2.46 24.94
C GLY A 137 15.87 -1.14 25.22
N PHE A 138 15.64 -0.10 24.41
CA PHE A 138 16.27 1.20 24.61
C PHE A 138 15.75 1.87 25.88
N ASP A 139 16.60 2.71 26.50
CA ASP A 139 16.14 3.63 27.52
C ASP A 139 14.99 4.49 26.97
N TRP A 140 13.97 4.72 27.78
CA TRP A 140 12.73 5.44 27.42
C TRP A 140 13.02 6.77 26.74
N THR A 141 14.05 7.49 27.19
CA THR A 141 14.50 8.74 26.58
C THR A 141 14.95 8.56 25.13
N LYS A 142 15.81 7.58 24.88
CA LYS A 142 16.32 7.26 23.53
C LYS A 142 15.19 6.78 22.63
N GLN A 143 14.29 5.96 23.18
CA GLN A 143 13.12 5.47 22.47
C GLN A 143 12.24 6.63 21.96
N TYR A 144 11.87 7.58 22.83
CA TYR A 144 11.07 8.73 22.43
C TYR A 144 11.78 9.62 21.41
N ILE A 145 13.11 9.78 21.50
CA ILE A 145 13.92 10.51 20.51
C ILE A 145 13.85 9.83 19.14
N TYR A 146 14.05 8.51 19.06
CA TYR A 146 13.95 7.79 17.78
C TYR A 146 12.55 7.85 17.19
N GLN A 147 11.52 7.68 18.02
CA GLN A 147 10.13 7.84 17.58
C GLN A 147 9.86 9.25 17.04
N GLN A 148 10.45 10.27 17.65
CA GLN A 148 10.28 11.65 17.20
C GLN A 148 10.89 11.84 15.81
N ILE A 149 12.11 11.34 15.60
CA ILE A 149 12.78 11.39 14.30
C ILE A 149 11.92 10.70 13.23
N VAL A 150 11.40 9.51 13.53
CA VAL A 150 10.57 8.74 12.58
C VAL A 150 9.25 9.46 12.28
N CYS A 151 8.57 10.02 13.28
CA CYS A 151 7.35 10.80 13.08
C CYS A 151 7.60 12.06 12.25
N THR A 152 8.68 12.80 12.50
CA THR A 152 9.03 13.99 11.72
C THR A 152 9.36 13.62 10.26
N LEU A 153 10.11 12.54 10.03
CA LEU A 153 10.35 12.02 8.69
C LEU A 153 9.05 11.60 7.99
N ALA A 154 8.13 10.96 8.71
CA ALA A 154 6.82 10.57 8.19
C ALA A 154 6.03 11.80 7.71
N ILE A 155 5.94 12.84 8.53
CA ILE A 155 5.25 14.09 8.20
C ILE A 155 5.89 14.73 6.97
N LEU A 156 7.23 14.82 6.93
CA LEU A 156 7.95 15.40 5.80
C LEU A 156 7.71 14.60 4.51
N LEU A 157 7.76 13.28 4.57
CA LEU A 157 7.53 12.41 3.42
C LEU A 157 6.08 12.49 2.92
N VAL A 158 5.08 12.41 3.80
CA VAL A 158 3.67 12.54 3.39
C VAL A 158 3.39 13.94 2.84
N GLY A 159 3.95 14.98 3.47
CA GLY A 159 3.74 16.37 3.06
C GLY A 159 4.39 16.73 1.72
N THR A 160 5.58 16.19 1.44
CA THR A 160 6.29 16.42 0.17
C THR A 160 5.82 15.50 -0.94
N LEU A 161 5.65 14.20 -0.66
CA LEU A 161 5.29 13.20 -1.65
C LEU A 161 3.80 13.08 -1.88
N GLN A 162 2.93 13.63 -1.04
CA GLN A 162 1.46 13.61 -1.17
C GLN A 162 0.93 12.37 -1.92
N PRO A 163 1.18 11.17 -1.36
CA PRO A 163 1.11 9.91 -2.10
C PRO A 163 -0.33 9.50 -2.42
N TYR A 164 -1.31 9.99 -1.65
CA TYR A 164 -2.72 9.65 -1.85
C TYR A 164 -3.31 10.39 -3.06
N ARG A 165 -4.27 9.74 -3.75
CA ARG A 165 -5.03 10.33 -4.87
C ARG A 165 -5.84 11.54 -4.39
N GLU A 166 -6.56 11.40 -3.28
CA GLU A 166 -7.29 12.51 -2.67
C GLU A 166 -6.46 13.27 -1.63
N MET A 167 -6.52 14.60 -1.67
CA MET A 167 -5.80 15.47 -0.74
C MET A 167 -6.26 15.30 0.72
N LYS A 168 -7.53 14.96 0.95
CA LYS A 168 -8.10 14.76 2.30
C LYS A 168 -7.35 13.68 3.07
N TYR A 169 -6.95 12.59 2.42
CA TYR A 169 -6.21 11.50 3.07
C TYR A 169 -4.77 11.90 3.40
N ASN A 170 -4.11 12.68 2.52
CA ASN A 170 -2.79 13.24 2.83
C ASN A 170 -2.84 14.12 4.09
N PHE A 171 -3.86 15.00 4.21
CA PHE A 171 -4.07 15.84 5.39
C PHE A 171 -4.37 15.02 6.66
N LEU A 172 -5.20 13.98 6.54
CA LEU A 172 -5.52 13.10 7.66
C LEU A 172 -4.25 12.42 8.18
N ASP A 173 -3.45 11.81 7.31
CA ASP A 173 -2.21 11.13 7.71
C ASP A 173 -1.18 12.09 8.32
N MET A 174 -0.99 13.26 7.71
CA MET A 174 -0.14 14.31 8.30
C MET A 174 -0.64 14.73 9.68
N GLY A 175 -1.95 14.91 9.84
CA GLY A 175 -2.58 15.23 11.12
C GLY A 175 -2.35 14.14 12.17
N MET A 176 -2.53 12.87 11.80
CA MET A 176 -2.29 11.73 12.69
C MET A 176 -0.83 11.65 13.15
N PHE A 177 0.14 11.78 12.24
CA PHE A 177 1.55 11.79 12.62
C PHE A 177 1.93 13.03 13.43
N SER A 178 1.30 14.19 13.17
CA SER A 178 1.51 15.41 13.94
C SER A 178 1.01 15.27 15.37
N ILE A 179 -0.19 14.72 15.57
CA ILE A 179 -0.73 14.41 16.90
C ILE A 179 0.21 13.45 17.62
N LEU A 180 0.65 12.37 16.94
CA LEU A 180 1.58 11.40 17.52
C LEU A 180 2.91 12.05 17.93
N ALA A 181 3.46 12.95 17.10
CA ALA A 181 4.67 13.70 17.41
C ALA A 181 4.49 14.63 18.63
N VAL A 182 3.35 15.31 18.76
CA VAL A 182 3.05 16.14 19.94
C VAL A 182 2.93 15.29 21.20
N VAL A 183 2.21 14.16 21.14
CA VAL A 183 2.09 13.22 22.27
C VAL A 183 3.46 12.71 22.70
N ASN A 184 4.34 12.42 21.74
CA ASN A 184 5.69 11.95 22.00
C ASN A 184 6.56 13.01 22.70
N VAL A 185 6.52 14.27 22.24
CA VAL A 185 7.22 15.40 22.89
C VAL A 185 6.70 15.62 24.31
N LEU A 186 5.38 15.58 24.53
CA LEU A 186 4.80 15.69 25.87
C LEU A 186 5.24 14.53 26.76
N SER A 187 5.40 13.32 26.22
CA SER A 187 5.85 12.14 26.96
C SER A 187 7.30 12.28 27.40
N LEU A 188 8.16 12.77 26.50
CA LEU A 188 9.54 13.12 26.80
C LEU A 188 9.63 14.21 27.87
N TYR A 189 8.78 15.23 27.81
CA TYR A 189 8.72 16.29 28.82
C TYR A 189 8.30 15.76 30.19
N SER A 190 7.22 14.96 30.26
CA SER A 190 6.80 14.29 31.50
C SER A 190 7.91 13.43 32.09
N ARG A 191 8.68 12.72 31.23
CA ARG A 191 9.82 11.92 31.67
C ARG A 191 10.96 12.78 32.22
N HIS A 192 11.25 13.90 31.58
CA HIS A 192 12.23 14.84 32.08
C HIS A 192 11.85 15.36 33.47
N GLN A 193 10.58 15.73 33.69
CA GLN A 193 10.08 16.15 35.01
C GLN A 193 10.30 15.06 36.08
N GLN A 194 10.03 13.79 35.77
CA GLN A 194 10.32 12.68 36.68
C GLN A 194 11.80 12.56 37.00
N ALA A 195 12.68 12.71 36.01
CA ALA A 195 14.12 12.59 36.20
C ALA A 195 14.69 13.67 37.12
N VAL A 196 14.10 14.86 37.13
CA VAL A 196 14.48 15.98 38.02
C VAL A 196 13.64 16.05 39.30
N ASN A 197 12.85 15.01 39.61
CA ASN A 197 11.96 14.93 40.79
C ASN A 197 10.96 16.09 40.92
N ILE A 198 10.57 16.71 39.81
CA ILE A 198 9.52 17.73 39.78
C ILE A 198 8.16 17.00 39.69
N PRO A 199 7.14 17.41 40.46
CA PRO A 199 5.82 16.80 40.37
C PRO A 199 5.26 16.91 38.95
N LEU A 200 4.66 15.83 38.46
CA LEU A 200 4.07 15.79 37.12
C LEU A 200 3.02 16.90 36.95
N SER A 201 3.15 17.66 35.87
CA SER A 201 2.15 18.65 35.51
C SER A 201 0.83 17.96 35.15
N LYS A 202 -0.22 18.23 35.92
CA LYS A 202 -1.58 17.76 35.64
C LYS A 202 -2.03 18.17 34.23
N VAL A 203 -1.65 19.38 33.79
CA VAL A 203 -2.00 19.92 32.47
C VAL A 203 -1.37 19.08 31.36
N THR A 204 -0.10 18.69 31.51
CA THR A 204 0.58 17.82 30.54
C THR A 204 -0.11 16.46 30.45
N PHE A 205 -0.48 15.86 31.59
CA PHE A 205 -1.21 14.60 31.59
C PHE A 205 -2.57 14.69 30.90
N TYR A 206 -3.41 15.68 31.26
CA TYR A 206 -4.74 15.83 30.64
C TYR A 206 -4.65 16.15 29.15
N SER A 207 -3.69 16.99 28.72
CA SER A 207 -3.51 17.31 27.29
C SER A 207 -3.09 16.09 26.48
N GLN A 208 -2.21 15.22 27.00
CA GLN A 208 -1.86 13.95 26.36
C GLN A 208 -3.07 13.05 26.18
N VAL A 209 -3.86 12.87 27.25
CA VAL A 209 -5.07 12.05 27.22
C VAL A 209 -6.04 12.56 26.15
N ILE A 210 -6.34 13.86 26.15
CA ILE A 210 -7.23 14.48 25.16
C ILE A 210 -6.72 14.24 23.74
N LEU A 211 -5.43 14.48 23.47
CA LEU A 211 -4.82 14.30 22.15
C LEU A 211 -4.94 12.85 21.63
N ILE A 212 -4.77 11.85 22.50
CA ILE A 212 -4.92 10.44 22.15
C ILE A 212 -6.38 10.10 21.79
N PHE A 213 -7.34 10.71 22.49
CA PHE A 213 -8.76 10.47 22.24
C PHE A 213 -9.32 11.18 21.00
N ILE A 214 -8.71 12.28 20.54
CA ILE A 214 -9.21 13.05 19.39
C ILE A 214 -9.42 12.18 18.13
N PRO A 215 -8.41 11.43 17.63
CA PRO A 215 -8.62 10.56 16.47
C PRO A 215 -9.71 9.52 16.70
N LEU A 216 -9.74 8.93 17.91
CA LEU A 216 -10.70 7.89 18.26
C LEU A 216 -12.13 8.41 18.24
N VAL A 217 -12.37 9.60 18.79
CA VAL A 217 -13.68 10.26 18.76
C VAL A 217 -14.07 10.62 17.33
N TYR A 218 -13.13 11.12 16.52
CA TYR A 218 -13.39 11.43 15.11
C TYR A 218 -13.84 10.18 14.33
N PHE A 219 -13.10 9.06 14.45
CA PHE A 219 -13.44 7.82 13.74
C PHE A 219 -14.73 7.18 14.24
N THR A 220 -15.02 7.24 15.55
CA THR A 220 -16.29 6.71 16.09
C THR A 220 -17.49 7.51 15.60
N LEU A 221 -17.43 8.84 15.65
CA LEU A 221 -18.50 9.70 15.13
C LEU A 221 -18.69 9.53 13.62
N TYR A 222 -17.61 9.44 12.84
CA TYR A 222 -17.67 9.19 11.40
C TYR A 222 -18.31 7.83 11.09
N SER A 223 -17.94 6.78 11.83
CA SER A 223 -18.50 5.44 11.65
C SER A 223 -19.98 5.38 12.02
N ILE A 224 -20.38 6.02 13.12
CA ILE A 224 -21.80 6.14 13.51
C ILE A 224 -22.58 6.89 12.43
N TYR A 225 -22.09 8.04 11.95
CA TYR A 225 -22.71 8.79 10.86
C TYR A 225 -22.86 7.94 9.59
N PHE A 226 -21.81 7.20 9.21
CA PHE A 226 -21.82 6.33 8.04
C PHE A 226 -22.85 5.21 8.15
N ILE A 227 -22.90 4.53 9.31
CA ILE A 227 -23.89 3.48 9.58
C ILE A 227 -25.30 4.06 9.54
N ILE A 228 -25.55 5.18 10.23
CA ILE A 228 -26.85 5.86 10.24
C ILE A 228 -27.27 6.20 8.81
N ARG A 229 -26.40 6.85 8.03
CA ARG A 229 -26.69 7.24 6.64
C ARG A 229 -27.05 6.04 5.78
N ASN A 230 -26.32 4.93 5.89
CA ASN A 230 -26.58 3.72 5.11
C ASN A 230 -27.87 3.01 5.55
N VAL A 231 -28.13 2.92 6.85
CA VAL A 231 -29.39 2.36 7.38
C VAL A 231 -30.59 3.19 6.93
N PHE A 232 -30.50 4.53 6.98
CA PHE A 232 -31.57 5.40 6.47
C PHE A 232 -31.75 5.29 4.96
N ARG A 233 -30.67 5.08 4.20
CA ARG A 233 -30.74 4.87 2.74
C ARG A 233 -31.41 3.54 2.41
N CYS A 234 -31.07 2.45 3.10
CA CYS A 234 -31.75 1.15 2.96
C CYS A 234 -33.23 1.24 3.36
N ARG A 235 -33.54 1.96 4.45
CA ARG A 235 -34.92 2.15 4.90
C ARG A 235 -35.76 3.01 3.93
N ARG A 236 -35.14 3.94 3.18
CA ARG A 236 -35.82 4.68 2.10
C ARG A 236 -36.11 3.78 0.90
N ARG A 237 -35.18 2.89 0.51
CA ARG A 237 -35.41 1.92 -0.58
C ARG A 237 -36.57 0.95 -0.29
N CYS A 238 -36.75 0.50 0.95
CA CYS A 238 -37.89 -0.37 1.32
C CYS A 238 -39.26 0.34 1.38
N LYS A 239 -39.33 1.66 1.15
CA LYS A 239 -40.58 2.45 1.21
C LYS A 239 -41.05 2.99 -0.14
N ILE A 240 -40.26 2.82 -1.21
CA ILE A 240 -40.66 3.19 -2.57
C ILE A 240 -41.39 1.98 -3.15
N GLY A 241 -42.64 2.17 -3.57
CA GLY A 241 -43.48 1.11 -4.14
C GLY A 241 -42.97 0.66 -5.52
N PRO A 242 -43.41 -0.53 -6.00
CA PRO A 242 -42.82 -1.26 -7.12
C PRO A 242 -42.95 -0.62 -8.52
N ASP A 243 -43.48 0.61 -8.63
CA ASP A 243 -43.79 1.22 -9.93
C ASP A 243 -42.74 2.24 -10.42
N ASP A 244 -41.74 2.61 -9.61
CA ASP A 244 -40.64 3.53 -10.00
C ASP A 244 -39.27 2.82 -10.18
N ASP A 245 -39.19 1.50 -9.94
CA ASP A 245 -37.93 0.73 -9.91
C ASP A 245 -37.21 0.67 -11.27
N LYS A 246 -37.90 0.86 -12.39
CA LYS A 246 -37.29 0.71 -13.72
C LYS A 246 -36.28 1.81 -14.08
N ASN A 247 -36.42 3.01 -13.53
CA ASN A 247 -35.55 4.14 -13.87
C ASN A 247 -34.34 4.25 -12.92
N GLU A 248 -34.48 3.81 -11.67
CA GLU A 248 -33.40 3.85 -10.67
C GLU A 248 -32.48 2.63 -10.75
N ASP A 249 -32.99 1.45 -11.13
CA ASP A 249 -32.13 0.30 -11.47
C ASP A 249 -31.26 0.62 -12.69
N GLU A 250 -31.79 1.35 -13.66
CA GLU A 250 -31.00 1.83 -14.80
C GLU A 250 -29.91 2.82 -14.34
N THR A 251 -30.20 3.69 -13.36
CA THR A 251 -29.21 4.64 -12.83
C THR A 251 -28.14 3.97 -11.97
N PHE A 252 -28.51 2.96 -11.16
CA PHE A 252 -27.55 2.17 -10.38
C PHE A 252 -26.75 1.20 -11.26
N ASN A 253 -27.38 0.60 -12.26
CA ASN A 253 -26.67 -0.20 -13.27
C ASN A 253 -25.76 0.69 -14.10
N ASN A 254 -26.15 1.92 -14.43
CA ASN A 254 -25.27 2.89 -15.08
C ASN A 254 -24.11 3.29 -14.16
N PHE A 255 -24.34 3.52 -12.86
CA PHE A 255 -23.25 3.80 -11.92
C PHE A 255 -22.29 2.60 -11.72
N MET A 256 -22.82 1.38 -11.66
CA MET A 256 -22.00 0.16 -11.56
C MET A 256 -21.29 -0.13 -12.88
N ASN A 257 -21.93 0.11 -14.02
CA ASN A 257 -21.31 0.05 -15.35
C ASN A 257 -20.25 1.12 -15.51
N ASP A 258 -20.44 2.35 -14.99
CA ASP A 258 -19.42 3.41 -15.01
C ASP A 258 -18.20 3.00 -14.17
N ILE A 259 -18.42 2.40 -13.00
CA ILE A 259 -17.33 1.84 -12.18
C ILE A 259 -16.67 0.65 -12.87
N GLU A 260 -17.43 -0.22 -13.53
CA GLU A 260 -16.90 -1.39 -14.24
C GLU A 260 -16.18 -0.98 -15.53
N GLU A 261 -16.62 0.07 -16.20
CA GLU A 261 -16.03 0.67 -17.38
C GLU A 261 -14.78 1.48 -17.02
N GLU A 262 -14.77 2.22 -15.90
CA GLU A 262 -13.57 2.85 -15.34
C GLU A 262 -12.53 1.78 -14.94
N ASN A 263 -12.96 0.69 -14.29
CA ASN A 263 -12.07 -0.44 -13.99
C ASN A 263 -11.59 -1.18 -15.25
N ARG A 264 -12.44 -1.34 -16.27
CA ARG A 264 -12.06 -1.95 -17.57
C ARG A 264 -11.12 -1.05 -18.36
N LEU A 265 -11.34 0.26 -18.36
CA LEU A 265 -10.45 1.25 -18.96
C LEU A 265 -9.12 1.27 -18.23
N GLU A 266 -9.09 1.28 -16.89
CA GLU A 266 -7.84 1.16 -16.13
C GLU A 266 -7.13 -0.18 -16.42
N THR A 267 -7.86 -1.30 -16.52
CA THR A 267 -7.29 -2.62 -16.85
C THR A 267 -6.74 -2.66 -18.28
N ASN A 268 -7.47 -2.12 -19.26
CA ASN A 268 -7.05 -2.01 -20.66
C ASN A 268 -5.91 -1.00 -20.84
N HIS A 269 -5.84 0.07 -20.04
CA HIS A 269 -4.73 1.01 -20.11
C HIS A 269 -3.45 0.43 -19.48
N TYR A 270 -3.61 -0.48 -18.51
CA TYR A 270 -2.52 -1.17 -17.83
C TYR A 270 -1.94 -2.35 -18.63
N TYR A 271 -2.80 -3.12 -19.35
CA TYR A 271 -2.37 -4.25 -20.19
C TYR A 271 -2.32 -3.95 -21.70
N GLY A 272 -3.11 -3.01 -22.22
CA GLY A 272 -3.10 -2.61 -23.62
C GLY A 272 -1.79 -1.94 -24.03
N GLY A 273 -1.17 -1.16 -23.15
CA GLY A 273 0.18 -0.61 -23.38
C GLY A 273 1.31 -1.65 -23.38
N ILE A 274 1.06 -2.88 -22.92
CA ILE A 274 2.00 -4.01 -22.99
C ILE A 274 1.81 -4.74 -24.33
N SER A 275 0.57 -5.00 -24.76
CA SER A 275 0.24 -5.57 -26.07
C SER A 275 0.72 -4.71 -27.23
N ASP A 276 0.47 -3.39 -27.17
CA ASP A 276 0.83 -2.46 -28.26
C ASP A 276 2.35 -2.32 -28.43
N ASN A 277 3.13 -2.53 -27.37
CA ASN A 277 4.59 -2.54 -27.43
C ASN A 277 5.17 -3.86 -27.94
N GLU A 278 4.53 -5.00 -27.68
CA GLU A 278 4.92 -6.28 -28.27
C GLU A 278 4.61 -6.33 -29.76
N ASP A 279 3.46 -5.82 -30.20
CA ASP A 279 3.10 -5.73 -31.61
C ASP A 279 3.97 -4.70 -32.35
N ALA A 280 4.23 -3.53 -31.77
CA ALA A 280 5.17 -2.57 -32.34
C ALA A 280 6.62 -3.11 -32.39
N GLY A 281 7.00 -3.93 -31.40
CA GLY A 281 8.29 -4.62 -31.35
C GLY A 281 8.42 -5.72 -32.41
N GLN A 282 7.36 -6.50 -32.65
CA GLN A 282 7.30 -7.50 -33.72
C GLN A 282 7.24 -6.86 -35.10
N GLN A 283 6.50 -5.77 -35.27
CA GLN A 283 6.42 -5.01 -36.51
C GLN A 283 7.81 -4.46 -36.90
N ARG A 284 8.55 -3.87 -35.96
CA ARG A 284 9.94 -3.39 -36.21
C ARG A 284 10.91 -4.53 -36.51
N ARG A 285 10.75 -5.71 -35.90
CA ARG A 285 11.56 -6.88 -36.25
C ARG A 285 11.29 -7.36 -37.67
N ARG A 286 10.01 -7.43 -38.09
CA ARG A 286 9.63 -7.80 -39.45
C ARG A 286 10.12 -6.78 -40.48
N GLU A 287 10.07 -5.48 -40.17
CA GLU A 287 10.61 -4.42 -41.04
C GLU A 287 12.14 -4.51 -41.17
N ASN A 288 12.86 -4.77 -40.07
CA ASN A 288 14.31 -4.93 -40.10
C ASN A 288 14.75 -6.21 -40.82
N GLU A 289 14.02 -7.33 -40.69
CA GLU A 289 14.26 -8.55 -41.47
C GLU A 289 13.96 -8.35 -42.96
N ALA A 290 12.93 -7.57 -43.30
CA ALA A 290 12.63 -7.21 -44.68
C ALA A 290 13.69 -6.26 -45.30
N LEU A 291 14.32 -5.41 -44.50
CA LEU A 291 15.43 -4.56 -44.91
C LEU A 291 16.72 -5.35 -45.15
N PHE A 292 16.99 -6.37 -44.33
CA PHE A 292 18.16 -7.25 -44.48
C PHE A 292 18.02 -8.27 -45.63
N ASN A 293 16.79 -8.66 -45.98
CA ASN A 293 16.52 -9.57 -47.10
C ASN A 293 16.26 -8.87 -48.44
N ARG A 294 16.54 -7.55 -48.56
CA ARG A 294 16.50 -6.91 -49.89
C ARG A 294 17.64 -7.46 -50.75
N PRO A 295 17.36 -8.06 -51.91
CA PRO A 295 18.40 -8.47 -52.83
C PRO A 295 19.19 -7.24 -53.28
N SER A 296 20.51 -7.37 -53.27
CA SER A 296 21.46 -6.35 -53.74
C SER A 296 21.08 -5.84 -55.14
N PRO A 297 21.24 -4.55 -55.47
CA PRO A 297 20.82 -3.96 -56.75
C PRO A 297 21.56 -4.46 -58.00
N ASP A 298 22.49 -5.42 -57.88
CA ASP A 298 23.44 -5.78 -58.95
C ASP A 298 23.02 -6.98 -59.81
N SER A 299 21.72 -7.26 -59.95
CA SER A 299 21.25 -8.20 -60.99
C SER A 299 20.09 -7.62 -61.79
N ILE A 300 20.37 -6.53 -62.49
CA ILE A 300 19.59 -6.11 -63.67
C ILE A 300 19.84 -7.13 -64.78
N GLN A 301 19.01 -8.17 -64.86
CA GLN A 301 18.88 -8.94 -66.09
C GLN A 301 17.84 -8.29 -67.01
N PHE A 302 18.35 -7.70 -68.09
CA PHE A 302 17.59 -7.29 -69.26
C PHE A 302 16.70 -8.45 -69.75
N ARG A 303 15.38 -8.28 -69.70
CA ARG A 303 14.45 -9.15 -70.44
C ARG A 303 13.68 -8.34 -71.48
N SER A 304 13.96 -8.70 -72.72
CA SER A 304 13.51 -8.15 -74.00
C SER A 304 11.99 -8.09 -74.19
N ARG A 305 11.58 -7.02 -74.87
CA ARG A 305 10.30 -6.78 -75.57
C ARG A 305 9.69 -8.00 -76.27
N ARG A 306 8.38 -8.18 -76.09
CA ARG A 306 7.32 -8.50 -77.08
C ARG A 306 6.00 -8.10 -76.40
N GLY A 307 5.25 -7.11 -76.84
CA GLY A 307 4.59 -7.05 -78.13
C GLY A 307 3.19 -7.67 -78.02
N ARG A 308 2.19 -6.90 -77.59
CA ARG A 308 0.79 -7.17 -77.94
C ARG A 308 -0.07 -5.92 -77.84
N THR A 309 -0.85 -5.77 -78.90
CA THR A 309 -1.72 -4.69 -79.34
C THR A 309 -3.11 -4.77 -78.71
N GLU A 310 -3.69 -3.58 -78.51
CA GLU A 310 -5.13 -3.21 -78.60
C GLU A 310 -6.15 -3.64 -77.52
N PRO A 311 -7.33 -2.98 -77.42
CA PRO A 311 -7.67 -1.59 -77.77
C PRO A 311 -8.49 -0.83 -76.69
N LEU A 312 -8.61 0.48 -76.94
CA LEU A 312 -9.49 1.45 -76.29
C LEU A 312 -10.95 0.99 -76.17
N ARG A 313 -11.53 1.15 -74.98
CA ARG A 313 -12.98 1.25 -74.83
C ARG A 313 -13.34 2.42 -73.93
N SER A 314 -13.82 3.48 -74.57
CA SER A 314 -14.57 4.56 -73.95
C SER A 314 -15.92 4.03 -73.47
N ARG A 315 -16.42 4.55 -72.34
CA ARG A 315 -17.84 4.86 -72.17
C ARG A 315 -18.11 5.64 -70.86
N TYR A 316 -18.52 6.89 -71.07
CA TYR A 316 -19.71 7.53 -70.48
C TYR A 316 -19.93 7.48 -68.95
N MET A 317 -19.73 8.65 -68.34
CA MET A 317 -20.59 9.22 -67.27
C MET A 317 -22.04 9.37 -67.78
N PRO A 318 -23.09 9.32 -66.92
CA PRO A 318 -23.52 10.53 -66.20
C PRO A 318 -24.17 10.35 -64.80
N ARG A 319 -23.91 11.36 -63.96
CA ARG A 319 -24.81 12.19 -63.11
C ARG A 319 -26.11 11.65 -62.47
N ARG A 320 -26.25 12.08 -61.19
CA ARG A 320 -27.46 12.40 -60.38
C ARG A 320 -28.27 11.17 -59.93
N THR A 321 -28.75 11.13 -58.69
CA THR A 321 -29.32 12.19 -57.83
C THR A 321 -28.71 12.29 -56.44
#